data_AF-A0A927E522-F1
#
_entry.id   AF-A0A927E522-F1
#
_cell.length_a   1.000
_cell.length_b   1.000
_cell.length_c   1.000
_cell.angle_alpha   90.00
_cell.angle_beta   90.00
_cell.angle_gamma   90.00
#
_symmetry.space_group_name_H-M   'P 1'
#
loop_
_entity.id
_entity.type
_entity.pdbx_description
1 polymer ?
#
loop_
_entity_poly.entity_id
_entity_poly.type
_entity_poly.pdbx_seq_one_letter_code
_entity_poly.pdbx_strand_id
1 'polypeptide(L)'
;MIALSFEPQPVVQDLYDLANAEGELLSVAAKMRLGIDEERDEDGFTDNEYVLTDIAYQLAQALVFGRFTHSASEPLLHDVLALGEKVNREAPGLIISIPGTQMQSALWHWKR
;
A
#
# COMPACT_ATOMS: atom_id res chain seq x y z
N MET A 1 7.72 8.30 1.68
CA MET A 1 7.14 7.63 2.85
C MET A 1 5.93 8.43 3.26
N ILE A 2 4.75 7.95 2.88
CA ILE A 2 3.48 8.49 3.37
C ILE A 2 3.41 8.26 4.88
N ALA A 3 2.75 9.16 5.59
CA ALA A 3 2.40 8.96 7.00
C ALA A 3 0.91 9.24 7.13
N LEU A 4 0.09 8.20 6.98
CA LEU A 4 -1.35 8.32 7.14
C LEU A 4 -1.70 8.55 8.61
N SER A 5 -2.51 9.58 8.89
CA SER A 5 -3.26 9.62 10.14
C SER A 5 -4.27 8.48 10.16
N PHE A 6 -4.58 7.97 11.35
CA PHE A 6 -5.61 6.95 11.55
C PHE A 6 -6.94 7.54 12.03
N GLU A 7 -6.95 8.80 12.48
CA GLU A 7 -8.19 9.49 12.88
C GLU A 7 -9.01 9.88 11.64
N PRO A 8 -10.35 9.95 11.73
CA PRO A 8 -11.19 10.48 10.66
C PRO A 8 -10.71 11.85 10.20
N GLN A 9 -10.56 12.03 8.89
CA GLN A 9 -10.10 13.27 8.29
C GLN A 9 -11.17 13.92 7.42
N PRO A 10 -11.07 15.23 7.14
CA PRO A 10 -11.86 15.85 6.08
C PRO A 10 -11.62 15.14 4.75
N VAL A 11 -12.66 15.05 3.92
CA VAL A 11 -12.58 14.37 2.60
C VAL A 11 -11.44 14.89 1.71
N VAL A 12 -11.09 16.17 1.80
CA VAL A 12 -9.95 16.75 1.05
C VAL A 12 -8.62 16.13 1.48
N GLN A 13 -8.45 15.85 2.76
CA GLN A 13 -7.25 15.20 3.29
C GLN A 13 -7.23 13.72 2.90
N ASP A 14 -8.37 13.03 2.93
CA ASP A 14 -8.51 11.66 2.43
C ASP A 14 -8.12 11.55 0.95
N LEU A 15 -8.58 12.49 0.11
CA LEU A 15 -8.21 12.54 -1.31
C LEU A 15 -6.72 12.82 -1.52
N TYR A 16 -6.14 13.74 -0.75
CA TYR A 16 -4.71 14.04 -0.80
C TYR A 16 -3.85 12.83 -0.42
N ASP A 17 -4.23 12.14 0.66
CA ASP A 17 -3.53 10.96 1.15
C ASP A 17 -3.60 9.80 0.16
N LEU A 18 -4.76 9.57 -0.47
CA LEU A 18 -4.91 8.57 -1.53
C LEU A 18 -4.10 8.93 -2.78
N ALA A 19 -4.08 10.20 -3.20
CA ALA A 19 -3.28 10.64 -4.34
C ALA A 19 -1.77 10.46 -4.09
N ASN A 20 -1.31 10.69 -2.85
CA ASN A 20 0.07 10.39 -2.49
C ASN A 20 0.36 8.88 -2.55
N ALA A 21 -0.56 8.04 -2.04
CA ALA A 21 -0.43 6.58 -2.13
C ALA A 21 -0.34 6.10 -3.59
N GLU A 22 -1.17 6.63 -4.47
CA GLU A 22 -1.08 6.37 -5.90
C GLU A 22 0.30 6.77 -6.47
N GLY A 23 0.78 7.96 -6.12
CA GLY A 23 2.09 8.46 -6.56
C GLY A 23 3.25 7.58 -6.10
N GLU A 24 3.26 7.14 -4.85
CA GLU A 24 4.30 6.25 -4.33
C GLU A 24 4.25 4.86 -5.01
N LEU A 25 3.05 4.30 -5.22
CA LEU A 25 2.88 3.04 -5.95
C LEU A 25 3.40 3.14 -7.41
N LEU A 26 3.08 4.23 -8.11
CA LEU A 26 3.59 4.47 -9.46
C LEU A 26 5.12 4.62 -9.47
N SER A 27 5.68 5.29 -8.47
CA SER A 27 7.13 5.41 -8.30
C SER A 27 7.78 4.04 -8.11
N VAL A 28 7.22 3.18 -7.24
CA VAL A 28 7.72 1.83 -7.03
C VAL A 28 7.63 1.00 -8.31
N ALA A 29 6.48 1.03 -9.00
CA ALA A 29 6.31 0.33 -10.27
C ALA A 29 7.36 0.75 -11.32
N ALA A 30 7.67 2.04 -11.39
CA ALA A 30 8.70 2.56 -12.29
C ALA A 30 10.10 2.07 -11.90
N LYS A 31 10.44 2.08 -10.60
CA LYS A 31 11.73 1.57 -10.10
C LYS A 31 11.92 0.09 -10.42
N MET A 32 10.92 -0.74 -10.11
CA MET A 32 10.94 -2.17 -10.41
C MET A 32 11.11 -2.43 -11.90
N ARG A 33 10.39 -1.68 -12.75
CA ARG A 33 10.53 -1.81 -14.20
C ARG A 33 11.94 -1.46 -14.71
N LEU A 34 12.63 -0.55 -14.02
CA LEU A 34 13.97 -0.08 -14.39
C LEU A 34 15.10 -0.87 -13.70
N GLY A 35 14.77 -1.85 -12.86
CA GLY A 35 15.76 -2.59 -12.07
C GLY A 35 16.46 -1.73 -11.01
N ILE A 36 15.78 -0.70 -10.50
CA ILE A 36 16.30 0.22 -9.48
C ILE A 36 15.89 -0.29 -8.10
N ASP A 37 16.83 -0.26 -7.16
CA ASP A 37 16.64 -0.70 -5.77
C ASP A 37 16.18 -2.17 -5.66
N GLU A 38 16.74 -3.05 -6.51
CA GLU A 38 16.47 -4.51 -6.52
C GLU A 38 17.47 -5.34 -5.69
N GLU A 39 18.44 -4.70 -5.04
CA GLU A 39 19.33 -5.40 -4.13
C GLU A 39 18.54 -5.87 -2.90
N ARG A 40 18.67 -7.15 -2.59
CA ARG A 40 18.07 -7.76 -1.41
C ARG A 40 18.96 -7.54 -0.20
N ASP A 41 18.35 -7.13 0.90
CA ASP A 41 19.02 -6.97 2.18
C ASP A 41 19.20 -8.30 2.94
N GLU A 42 19.58 -8.22 4.21
CA GLU A 42 19.81 -9.38 5.10
C GLU A 42 18.55 -10.23 5.29
N ASP A 43 17.36 -9.62 5.20
CA ASP A 43 16.08 -10.28 5.34
C ASP A 43 15.55 -10.83 4.01
N GLY A 44 16.27 -10.56 2.92
CA GLY A 44 15.92 -11.02 1.57
C GLY A 44 14.90 -10.14 0.87
N PHE A 45 14.66 -8.92 1.35
CA PHE A 45 13.71 -7.98 0.76
C PHE A 45 14.44 -6.82 0.08
N THR A 46 13.78 -6.23 -0.91
CA THR A 46 14.24 -5.04 -1.63
C THR A 46 13.61 -3.79 -1.02
N ASP A 47 14.23 -2.62 -1.20
CA ASP A 47 13.64 -1.35 -0.75
C ASP A 47 12.24 -1.11 -1.34
N ASN A 48 12.02 -1.54 -2.59
CA ASN A 48 10.71 -1.47 -3.24
C ASN A 48 9.66 -2.32 -2.51
N GLU A 49 10.03 -3.53 -2.05
CA GLU A 49 9.14 -4.41 -1.29
C GLU A 49 8.82 -3.84 0.11
N TYR A 50 9.78 -3.15 0.75
CA TYR A 50 9.53 -2.42 1.99
C TYR A 50 8.53 -1.29 1.81
N VAL A 51 8.69 -0.49 0.76
CA VAL A 51 7.75 0.61 0.47
C VAL A 51 6.35 0.07 0.18
N LEU A 52 6.22 -1.00 -0.61
CA LEU A 52 4.92 -1.64 -0.85
C LEU A 52 4.27 -2.13 0.44
N THR A 53 5.05 -2.75 1.32
CA THR A 53 4.57 -3.27 2.59
C THR A 53 4.10 -2.14 3.51
N ASP A 54 4.85 -1.04 3.56
CA ASP A 54 4.51 0.15 4.36
C ASP A 54 3.21 0.80 3.85
N ILE A 55 3.08 1.02 2.55
CA ILE A 55 1.85 1.57 1.93
C ILE A 55 0.64 0.68 2.25
N ALA A 56 0.78 -0.63 2.03
CA ALA A 56 -0.29 -1.59 2.31
C ALA A 56 -0.69 -1.59 3.79
N TYR A 57 0.28 -1.56 4.70
CA TYR A 57 0.04 -1.53 6.13
C TYR A 57 -0.66 -0.23 6.57
N GLN A 58 -0.24 0.91 6.06
CA GLN A 58 -0.85 2.20 6.38
C GLN A 58 -2.29 2.29 5.85
N LEU A 59 -2.53 1.89 4.60
CA LEU A 59 -3.88 1.87 4.01
C LEU A 59 -4.80 0.93 4.78
N ALA A 60 -4.31 -0.26 5.13
CA ALA A 60 -5.03 -1.23 5.95
C ALA A 60 -5.47 -0.64 7.30
N GLN A 61 -4.55 0.01 8.01
CA GLN A 61 -4.86 0.64 9.28
C GLN A 61 -5.86 1.79 9.11
N ALA A 62 -5.65 2.68 8.14
CA ALA A 62 -6.55 3.78 7.86
C ALA A 62 -8.00 3.29 7.62
N LEU A 63 -8.17 2.21 6.85
CA LEU A 63 -9.47 1.57 6.64
C LEU A 63 -10.07 1.01 7.93
N VAL A 64 -9.27 0.31 8.74
CA VAL A 64 -9.71 -0.25 10.04
C VAL A 64 -10.21 0.86 10.99
N PHE A 65 -9.58 2.03 10.96
CA PHE A 65 -9.97 3.18 11.78
C PHE A 65 -11.02 4.11 11.12
N GLY A 66 -11.60 3.70 9.99
CA GLY A 66 -12.77 4.36 9.39
C GLY A 66 -12.45 5.53 8.46
N ARG A 67 -11.22 5.62 7.94
CA ARG A 67 -10.87 6.58 6.88
C ARG A 67 -11.39 6.14 5.51
N PHE A 68 -11.45 7.09 4.58
CA PHE A 68 -11.87 6.88 3.20
C PHE A 68 -13.32 6.40 3.04
N THR A 69 -14.15 6.58 4.06
CA THR A 69 -15.57 6.17 4.09
C THR A 69 -16.49 7.13 3.34
N HIS A 70 -15.97 8.28 2.90
CA HIS A 70 -16.74 9.26 2.13
C HIS A 70 -16.88 8.81 0.66
N SER A 71 -18.08 8.91 0.09
CA SER A 71 -18.33 8.47 -1.30
C SER A 71 -17.48 9.17 -2.35
N ALA A 72 -17.05 10.41 -2.10
CA ALA A 72 -16.14 11.13 -2.99
C ALA A 72 -14.71 10.57 -3.03
N SER A 73 -14.24 9.88 -1.98
CA SER A 73 -12.92 9.24 -1.96
C SER A 73 -12.94 7.80 -2.47
N GLU A 74 -14.12 7.16 -2.48
CA GLU A 74 -14.30 5.75 -2.85
C GLU A 74 -13.71 5.40 -4.23
N PRO A 75 -13.92 6.17 -5.32
CA PRO A 75 -13.34 5.85 -6.63
C PRO A 75 -11.80 5.81 -6.59
N LEU A 76 -11.18 6.82 -5.97
CA LEU A 76 -9.73 6.92 -5.89
C LEU A 76 -9.15 5.83 -4.97
N LEU A 77 -9.85 5.47 -3.89
CA LEU A 77 -9.46 4.34 -3.04
C LEU A 77 -9.44 3.04 -3.85
N HIS A 78 -10.46 2.77 -4.66
CA HIS A 78 -10.49 1.59 -5.52
C HIS A 78 -9.34 1.55 -6.52
N ASP A 79 -9.04 2.69 -7.15
CA ASP A 79 -7.93 2.80 -8.10
C ASP A 79 -6.58 2.55 -7.41
N VAL A 80 -6.36 3.12 -6.22
CA VAL A 80 -5.14 2.89 -5.41
C VAL A 80 -4.98 1.42 -5.03
N LEU A 81 -6.07 0.77 -4.57
CA LEU A 81 -6.03 -0.65 -4.21
C LEU A 81 -5.73 -1.54 -5.43
N ALA A 82 -6.38 -1.27 -6.57
CA ALA A 82 -6.14 -2.00 -7.80
C ALA A 82 -4.71 -1.81 -8.34
N LEU A 83 -4.16 -0.59 -8.21
CA LEU A 83 -2.77 -0.32 -8.53
C LEU A 83 -1.83 -1.09 -7.60
N GLY A 84 -2.07 -1.05 -6.29
CA GLY A 84 -1.27 -1.78 -5.30
C GLY A 84 -1.22 -3.28 -5.60
N GLU A 85 -2.36 -3.90 -5.89
CA GLU A 85 -2.43 -5.32 -6.31
C GLU A 85 -1.63 -5.59 -7.59
N LYS A 86 -1.71 -4.69 -8.57
CA LYS A 86 -0.96 -4.82 -9.81
C LYS A 86 0.54 -4.79 -9.56
N VAL A 87 1.03 -3.80 -8.81
CA VAL A 87 2.46 -3.65 -8.51
C VAL A 87 2.98 -4.82 -7.68
N ASN A 88 2.20 -5.29 -6.69
CA ASN A 88 2.55 -6.46 -5.88
C ASN A 88 2.68 -7.74 -6.73
N ARG A 89 1.83 -7.95 -7.76
CA ARG A 89 1.99 -9.09 -8.68
C ARG A 89 3.25 -9.03 -9.54
N GLU A 90 3.74 -7.83 -9.80
CA GLU A 90 4.97 -7.59 -10.55
C GLU A 90 6.22 -7.69 -9.65
N ALA A 91 6.06 -7.82 -8.33
CA ALA A 91 7.15 -7.93 -7.36
C ALA A 91 7.68 -9.38 -7.25
N PRO A 92 8.96 -9.63 -7.57
CA PRO A 92 9.52 -10.98 -7.53
C PRO A 92 9.83 -11.42 -6.09
N GLY A 93 8.83 -11.96 -5.40
CA GLY A 93 9.01 -12.60 -4.08
C GLY A 93 8.02 -12.19 -3.00
N LEU A 94 7.22 -11.15 -3.25
CA LEU A 94 6.32 -10.58 -2.26
C LEU A 94 4.85 -10.91 -2.57
N ILE A 95 4.14 -11.50 -1.61
CA ILE A 95 2.67 -11.61 -1.64
C ILE A 95 2.14 -10.81 -0.45
N ILE A 96 1.91 -9.50 -0.63
CA ILE A 96 1.17 -8.71 0.37
C ILE A 96 -0.34 -8.91 0.18
N SER A 97 -1.04 -9.21 1.28
CA SER A 97 -2.51 -9.18 1.35
C SER A 97 -2.98 -7.89 2.02
N ILE A 98 -3.78 -7.07 1.31
CA ILE A 98 -4.39 -5.85 1.84
C ILE A 98 -5.80 -6.17 2.39
N PRO A 99 -6.18 -5.77 3.62
CA PRO A 99 -7.52 -6.02 4.16
C PRO A 99 -8.58 -5.13 3.47
N GLY A 100 -9.67 -5.72 2.99
CA GLY A 100 -10.85 -4.99 2.49
C GLY A 100 -11.54 -5.65 1.29
N THR A 101 -10.83 -6.47 0.52
CA THR A 101 -11.41 -7.47 -0.39
C THR A 101 -11.39 -8.83 0.33
N GLN A 102 -12.33 -9.73 0.05
CA GLN A 102 -12.38 -11.04 0.72
C GLN A 102 -11.08 -11.84 0.48
N MET A 103 -10.10 -11.74 1.36
CA MET A 103 -8.97 -12.66 1.43
C MET A 103 -8.31 -12.59 2.81
N GLN A 104 -8.31 -13.74 3.47
CA GLN A 104 -7.87 -13.89 4.86
C GLN A 104 -6.35 -13.86 4.97
N SER A 105 -5.87 -13.08 5.94
CA SER A 105 -4.80 -13.40 6.90
C SER A 105 -3.61 -14.23 6.40
N ALA A 106 -2.49 -13.56 6.10
CA ALA A 106 -1.16 -14.14 6.21
C ALA A 106 -0.17 -13.17 6.87
N LEU A 107 -0.56 -12.56 8.00
CA LEU A 107 0.31 -11.74 8.85
C LEU A 107 0.49 -12.33 10.26
N TRP A 108 0.24 -13.64 10.42
CA TRP A 108 0.27 -14.33 11.72
C TRP A 108 1.59 -15.00 12.10
N HIS A 109 2.67 -14.85 11.31
CA HIS A 109 3.94 -15.54 11.60
C HIS A 109 5.14 -14.66 11.99
N TRP A 110 5.02 -13.33 12.05
CA TRP A 110 6.16 -12.44 12.34
C TRP A 110 6.16 -11.86 13.78
N LYS A 111 5.80 -12.68 14.76
CA LYS A 111 6.04 -12.36 16.19
C LYS A 111 6.39 -13.60 17.02
N ARG A 112 7.46 -14.29 16.66
CA ARG A 112 8.17 -15.11 17.64
C ARG A 112 9.66 -15.17 17.39
#